data_AF-A0ABD1LGR7-F1
#
_entry.id   AF-A0ABD1LGR7-F1
#
_cell.length_a   1.000
_cell.length_b   1.000
_cell.length_c   1.000
_cell.angle_alpha   90.00
_cell.angle_beta   90.00
_cell.angle_gamma   90.00
#
_symmetry.space_group_name_H-M   'P 1'
#
loop_
_entity.id
_entity.type
_entity.pdbx_description
1 polymer ?
#
loop_
_entity_poly.entity_id
_entity_poly.type
_entity_poly.pdbx_seq_one_letter_code
_entity_poly.pdbx_strand_id
1 'polypeptide(L)'
;MTWYKADFEAPYGTNPVVVDLQGLGKGHAWVNGYSIGRYWPSWITASNGCSDTCDYRGKYITEKCNKNCGNPSQRWYHVPRSFLNKDKNTLVLFEEIGGNPQNISFQTVTTGIVCAHVYEGALLELSCQGGQVISQIEFASFGNPKEKCGSFEQGSWEAIHSRSVVEAACIGRSSCGFVVTKEAFSVASSNNGPIGLAVQATC
;
A
#
# COMPACT_ATOMS: atom_id res chain seq x y z
N MET A 1 -22.42 -13.23 18.14
CA MET A 1 -22.94 -11.93 17.65
C MET A 1 -22.46 -10.84 18.58
N THR A 2 -21.54 -10.01 18.09
CA THR A 2 -20.85 -8.99 18.88
C THR A 2 -20.82 -7.68 18.11
N TRP A 3 -21.03 -6.57 18.80
CA TRP A 3 -20.84 -5.24 18.23
C TRP A 3 -19.51 -4.67 18.68
N TYR A 4 -18.74 -4.14 17.73
CA TYR A 4 -17.52 -3.40 18.00
C TYR A 4 -17.68 -1.95 17.57
N LYS A 5 -17.03 -1.05 18.30
CA LYS A 5 -16.97 0.38 17.99
C LYS A 5 -15.56 0.88 18.29
N ALA A 6 -15.00 1.64 17.37
CA ALA A 6 -13.71 2.30 17.54
C ALA A 6 -13.72 3.68 16.90
N ASP A 7 -12.91 4.59 17.43
CA ASP A 7 -12.65 5.88 16.81
C ASP A 7 -11.29 5.83 16.09
N PHE A 8 -11.17 6.55 14.97
CA PHE A 8 -9.96 6.59 14.16
C PHE A 8 -9.78 7.95 13.45
N GLU A 9 -8.55 8.26 13.08
CA GLU A 9 -8.22 9.43 12.24
C GLU A 9 -8.28 9.07 10.76
N ALA A 10 -8.76 10.00 9.93
CA ALA A 10 -8.80 9.78 8.49
C ALA A 10 -7.37 9.70 7.94
N PRO A 11 -7.04 8.71 7.08
CA PRO A 11 -5.76 8.70 6.38
C PRO A 11 -5.54 10.00 5.62
N TYR A 12 -4.32 10.53 5.56
CA TYR A 12 -4.04 11.77 4.85
C TYR A 12 -4.25 11.65 3.32
N GLY A 13 -4.34 12.79 2.65
CA GLY A 13 -4.38 12.88 1.19
C GLY A 13 -5.74 12.59 0.56
N THR A 14 -5.75 12.38 -0.76
CA THR A 14 -6.95 12.22 -1.59
C THR A 14 -7.16 10.80 -2.12
N ASN A 15 -6.19 9.90 -1.92
CA ASN A 15 -6.24 8.52 -2.39
C ASN A 15 -7.45 7.76 -1.82
N PRO A 16 -8.06 6.81 -2.56
CA PRO A 16 -9.13 5.95 -2.05
C PRO A 16 -8.78 5.28 -0.73
N VAL A 17 -9.76 5.06 0.15
CA VAL A 17 -9.54 4.43 1.47
C VAL A 17 -10.21 3.07 1.51
N VAL A 18 -9.54 2.12 2.13
CA VAL A 18 -10.09 0.82 2.48
C VAL A 18 -9.89 0.54 3.97
N VAL A 19 -10.77 -0.29 4.52
CA VAL A 19 -10.55 -0.96 5.80
C VAL A 19 -10.18 -2.42 5.55
N ASP A 20 -9.07 -2.87 6.13
CA ASP A 20 -8.69 -4.27 6.21
C ASP A 20 -9.42 -4.90 7.39
N LEU A 21 -10.32 -5.84 7.09
CA LEU A 21 -11.10 -6.55 8.10
C LEU A 21 -10.56 -7.96 8.35
N GLN A 22 -9.29 -8.23 7.99
CA GLN A 22 -8.65 -9.50 8.31
C GLN A 22 -8.70 -9.79 9.82
N GLY A 23 -9.00 -11.05 10.16
CA GLY A 23 -9.19 -11.49 11.55
C GLY A 23 -10.64 -11.46 12.02
N LEU A 24 -11.53 -10.79 11.27
CA LEU A 24 -12.97 -10.89 11.45
C LEU A 24 -13.58 -12.09 10.71
N GLY A 25 -14.85 -12.35 11.02
CA GLY A 25 -15.59 -13.46 10.46
C GLY A 25 -16.48 -13.03 9.31
N LYS A 26 -17.69 -12.57 9.65
CA LYS A 26 -18.74 -12.15 8.73
C LYS A 26 -19.61 -11.12 9.43
N GLY A 27 -20.06 -10.11 8.69
CA GLY A 27 -20.85 -9.08 9.32
C GLY A 27 -21.19 -7.90 8.43
N HIS A 28 -21.41 -6.77 9.06
CA HIS A 28 -21.74 -5.51 8.40
C HIS A 28 -20.98 -4.36 9.06
N ALA A 29 -20.52 -3.41 8.26
CA ALA A 29 -19.70 -2.30 8.73
C ALA A 29 -20.33 -0.93 8.40
N TRP A 30 -20.07 0.04 9.28
CA TRP A 30 -20.46 1.43 9.12
C TRP A 30 -19.32 2.38 9.50
N VAL A 31 -19.19 3.48 8.77
CA VAL A 31 -18.28 4.58 9.08
C VAL A 31 -19.11 5.85 9.22
N ASN A 32 -19.02 6.50 10.38
CA ASN A 32 -19.78 7.72 10.72
C ASN A 32 -21.30 7.58 10.47
N GLY A 33 -21.86 6.39 10.75
CA GLY A 33 -23.28 6.08 10.53
C GLY A 33 -23.63 5.69 9.09
N TYR A 34 -22.73 5.89 8.12
CA TYR A 34 -22.91 5.44 6.75
C TYR A 34 -22.51 3.98 6.61
N SER A 35 -23.38 3.21 5.97
CA SER A 35 -23.12 1.80 5.71
C SER A 35 -22.06 1.63 4.61
N ILE A 36 -21.04 0.82 4.87
CA ILE A 36 -20.01 0.44 3.88
C ILE A 36 -20.17 -0.99 3.36
N GLY A 37 -21.26 -1.67 3.77
CA GLY A 37 -21.67 -2.97 3.25
C GLY A 37 -21.38 -4.16 4.16
N ARG A 38 -21.68 -5.35 3.63
CA ARG A 38 -21.41 -6.63 4.29
C ARG A 38 -19.94 -7.01 4.10
N TYR A 39 -19.36 -7.61 5.12
CA TYR A 39 -18.03 -8.19 5.07
C TYR A 39 -18.07 -9.70 5.31
N TRP A 40 -17.16 -10.43 4.68
CA TRP A 40 -16.97 -11.87 4.89
C TRP A 40 -15.52 -12.33 4.62
N PRO A 41 -14.52 -11.78 5.34
CA PRO A 41 -13.12 -12.12 5.12
C PRO A 41 -12.74 -13.55 5.55
N SER A 42 -13.56 -14.23 6.36
CA SER A 42 -13.33 -15.66 6.66
C SER A 42 -13.74 -16.60 5.53
N TRP A 43 -14.44 -16.11 4.50
CA TRP A 43 -14.77 -16.92 3.33
C TRP A 43 -13.59 -16.98 2.38
N ILE A 44 -12.81 -18.05 2.49
CA ILE A 44 -11.63 -18.30 1.66
C ILE A 44 -12.06 -18.88 0.31
N THR A 45 -11.50 -18.35 -0.78
CA THR A 45 -11.70 -18.85 -2.14
C THR A 45 -11.08 -20.23 -2.32
N ALA A 46 -11.51 -20.96 -3.35
CA ALA A 46 -10.89 -22.24 -3.70
C ALA A 46 -9.38 -22.06 -3.92
N SER A 47 -8.57 -23.03 -3.48
CA SER A 47 -7.12 -23.01 -3.68
C SER A 47 -6.70 -23.36 -5.11
N ASN A 48 -7.58 -24.02 -5.86
CA ASN A 48 -7.39 -24.38 -7.26
C ASN A 48 -8.20 -23.46 -8.20
N GLY A 49 -7.90 -23.53 -9.49
CA GLY A 49 -8.64 -22.80 -10.53
C GLY A 49 -8.10 -21.40 -10.85
N CYS A 50 -7.08 -20.93 -10.13
CA CYS A 50 -6.27 -19.80 -10.57
C CYS A 50 -5.12 -20.29 -11.45
N SER A 51 -4.78 -19.49 -12.46
CA SER A 51 -3.62 -19.70 -13.32
C SER A 51 -2.64 -18.55 -13.14
N ASP A 52 -1.35 -18.85 -13.09
CA ASP A 52 -0.29 -17.84 -13.08
C ASP A 52 -0.28 -17.06 -14.41
N THR A 53 -0.62 -17.74 -15.51
CA THR A 53 -0.71 -17.16 -16.85
C THR A 53 -2.17 -16.93 -17.25
N CYS A 54 -2.43 -15.80 -17.92
CA CYS A 54 -3.73 -15.48 -18.52
C CYS A 54 -3.49 -14.87 -19.89
N ASP A 55 -3.78 -15.63 -20.96
CA ASP A 55 -3.66 -15.14 -22.33
C ASP A 55 -4.99 -14.51 -22.76
N TYR A 56 -4.94 -13.26 -23.22
CA TYR A 56 -6.11 -12.55 -23.73
C TYR A 56 -6.65 -13.20 -25.02
N ARG A 57 -5.80 -13.91 -25.78
CA ARG A 57 -6.17 -14.57 -27.03
C ARG A 57 -7.02 -15.82 -26.78
N GLY A 58 -7.88 -16.14 -27.74
CA GLY A 58 -8.76 -17.33 -27.69
C GLY A 58 -10.03 -17.13 -26.87
N LYS A 59 -10.93 -18.12 -26.93
CA LYS A 59 -12.25 -18.07 -26.27
C LYS A 59 -12.11 -17.80 -24.76
N TYR A 60 -12.92 -16.89 -24.25
CA TYR A 60 -13.01 -16.62 -22.82
C TYR A 60 -13.97 -17.61 -22.13
N ILE A 61 -13.59 -18.03 -20.92
CA ILE A 61 -14.45 -18.69 -19.93
C ILE A 61 -14.17 -18.05 -18.57
N THR A 62 -15.14 -18.11 -17.66
CA THR A 62 -15.08 -17.42 -16.36
C THR A 62 -13.82 -17.78 -15.57
N GLU A 63 -13.39 -19.04 -15.63
CA GLU A 63 -12.27 -19.57 -14.86
C GLU A 63 -10.89 -19.26 -15.48
N LYS A 64 -10.86 -18.75 -16.72
CA LYS A 64 -9.64 -18.62 -17.53
C LYS A 64 -8.55 -17.80 -16.83
N CYS A 65 -8.96 -16.77 -16.09
CA CYS A 65 -8.05 -15.78 -15.53
C CYS A 65 -8.36 -15.47 -14.06
N ASN A 66 -8.87 -16.46 -13.32
CA ASN A 66 -9.11 -16.30 -11.89
C ASN A 66 -7.80 -15.98 -11.15
N LYS A 67 -7.90 -15.09 -10.17
CA LYS A 67 -6.82 -14.68 -9.26
C LYS A 67 -7.33 -14.76 -7.82
N ASN A 68 -6.42 -14.57 -6.86
CA ASN A 68 -6.74 -14.55 -5.43
C ASN A 68 -7.26 -15.90 -4.88
N CYS A 69 -6.75 -17.03 -5.39
CA CYS A 69 -7.06 -18.36 -4.85
C CYS A 69 -6.43 -18.56 -3.46
N GLY A 70 -7.09 -19.34 -2.60
CA GLY A 70 -6.63 -19.65 -1.24
C GLY A 70 -6.60 -18.46 -0.29
N ASN A 71 -7.25 -17.35 -0.66
CA ASN A 71 -7.29 -16.10 0.10
C ASN A 71 -8.73 -15.71 0.41
N PRO A 72 -8.99 -14.77 1.36
CA PRO A 72 -10.31 -14.19 1.54
C PRO A 72 -10.90 -13.71 0.21
N SER A 73 -12.16 -14.07 -0.06
CA SER A 73 -12.89 -13.61 -1.25
C SER A 73 -12.90 -12.08 -1.35
N GLN A 74 -12.98 -11.41 -0.19
CA GLN A 74 -12.69 -10.00 -0.05
C GLN A 74 -12.09 -9.72 1.33
N ARG A 75 -10.89 -9.13 1.34
CA ARG A 75 -10.18 -8.70 2.55
C ARG A 75 -10.35 -7.21 2.85
N TRP A 76 -10.25 -6.40 1.80
CA TRP A 76 -10.32 -4.94 1.88
C TRP A 76 -11.70 -4.44 1.46
N TYR A 77 -12.27 -3.54 2.27
CA TYR A 77 -13.61 -2.99 2.07
C TYR A 77 -13.50 -1.48 1.86
N HIS A 78 -14.07 -1.01 0.76
CA HIS A 78 -13.96 0.39 0.36
C HIS A 78 -14.70 1.33 1.32
N VAL A 79 -14.05 2.43 1.69
CA VAL A 79 -14.58 3.49 2.54
C VAL A 79 -14.54 4.80 1.73
N PRO A 80 -15.70 5.29 1.25
CA PRO A 80 -15.75 6.53 0.50
C PRO A 80 -15.18 7.70 1.32
N ARG A 81 -14.29 8.49 0.70
CA ARG A 81 -13.71 9.68 1.32
C ARG A 81 -14.76 10.67 1.83
N SER A 82 -15.90 10.76 1.15
CA SER A 82 -17.04 11.61 1.55
C SER A 82 -17.72 11.17 2.84
N PHE A 83 -17.48 9.94 3.32
CA PHE A 83 -17.99 9.46 4.61
C PHE A 83 -17.08 9.83 5.77
N LEU A 84 -15.87 10.35 5.51
CA LEU A 84 -14.87 10.68 6.52
C LEU A 84 -14.92 12.17 6.90
N ASN A 85 -14.83 12.43 8.20
CA ASN A 85 -14.49 13.72 8.77
C ASN A 85 -12.97 13.91 8.77
N LYS A 86 -12.51 15.17 8.80
CA LYS A 86 -11.08 15.51 8.80
C LYS A 86 -10.35 15.02 10.05
N ASP A 87 -10.99 15.11 11.21
CA ASP A 87 -10.34 14.81 12.48
C ASP A 87 -10.76 13.43 13.00
N LYS A 88 -11.95 13.34 13.60
CA LYS A 88 -12.42 12.15 14.31
C LYS A 88 -13.50 11.40 13.51
N ASN A 89 -13.27 10.11 13.30
CA ASN A 89 -14.19 9.19 12.64
C ASN A 89 -14.55 8.03 13.58
N THR A 90 -15.70 7.42 13.36
CA THR A 90 -16.16 6.26 14.13
C THR A 90 -16.44 5.09 13.18
N LEU A 91 -15.83 3.94 13.47
CA LEU A 91 -16.13 2.65 12.86
C LEU A 91 -17.08 1.88 13.78
N VAL A 92 -18.17 1.33 13.23
CA VAL A 92 -19.05 0.38 13.90
C VAL A 92 -19.10 -0.90 13.09
N LEU A 93 -19.00 -2.03 13.78
CA LEU A 93 -19.01 -3.37 13.18
C LEU A 93 -20.03 -4.23 13.90
N PHE A 94 -20.85 -4.94 13.12
CA PHE A 94 -21.65 -6.05 13.60
C PHE A 94 -20.99 -7.35 13.15
N GLU A 95 -20.46 -8.13 14.09
CA GLU A 95 -19.79 -9.42 13.85
C GLU A 95 -20.73 -10.59 14.17
N GLU A 96 -21.08 -11.37 13.14
CA GLU A 96 -22.06 -12.46 13.22
C GLU A 96 -21.45 -13.74 13.80
N ILE A 97 -20.27 -14.14 13.32
CA ILE A 97 -19.70 -15.48 13.56
C ILE A 97 -18.51 -15.46 14.52
N GLY A 98 -17.93 -14.29 14.77
CA GLY A 98 -16.82 -14.10 15.71
C GLY A 98 -15.50 -13.82 14.98
N GLY A 99 -14.64 -13.06 15.64
CA GLY A 99 -13.34 -12.63 15.11
C GLY A 99 -12.64 -11.66 16.04
N ASN A 100 -11.34 -11.47 15.83
CA ASN A 100 -10.51 -10.57 16.62
C ASN A 100 -10.38 -9.21 15.93
N PRO A 101 -10.91 -8.12 16.51
CA PRO A 101 -10.85 -6.79 15.90
C PRO A 101 -9.49 -6.09 16.02
N GLN A 102 -8.51 -6.66 16.72
CA GLN A 102 -7.23 -5.99 16.98
C GLN A 102 -6.39 -5.69 15.71
N ASN A 103 -6.60 -6.44 14.63
CA ASN A 103 -5.84 -6.28 13.39
C ASN A 103 -6.54 -5.39 12.35
N ILE A 104 -7.67 -4.77 12.71
CA ILE A 104 -8.40 -3.89 11.81
C ILE A 104 -7.59 -2.62 11.57
N SER A 105 -7.38 -2.28 10.30
CA SER A 105 -6.60 -1.09 9.92
C SER A 105 -7.21 -0.37 8.73
N PHE A 106 -7.08 0.96 8.70
CA PHE A 106 -7.43 1.79 7.55
C PHE A 106 -6.18 2.08 6.73
N GLN A 107 -6.29 1.96 5.42
CA GLN A 107 -5.18 2.15 4.49
C GLN A 107 -5.67 2.91 3.27
N THR A 108 -4.77 3.67 2.63
CA THR A 108 -5.05 4.25 1.32
C THR A 108 -4.64 3.28 0.23
N VAL A 109 -5.46 3.19 -0.82
CA VAL A 109 -5.12 2.45 -2.04
C VAL A 109 -4.55 3.43 -3.03
N THR A 110 -3.33 3.18 -3.48
CA THR A 110 -2.75 3.80 -4.68
C THR A 110 -2.73 2.75 -5.78
N THR A 111 -3.13 3.13 -6.98
CA THR A 111 -2.97 2.27 -8.15
C THR A 111 -1.50 2.23 -8.47
N GLY A 112 -0.83 1.18 -8.00
CA GLY A 112 0.50 0.85 -8.41
C GLY A 112 1.53 1.94 -8.20
N ILE A 113 1.45 2.81 -7.18
CA ILE A 113 2.54 3.73 -6.83
C ILE A 113 2.82 3.63 -5.33
N VAL A 114 4.04 3.30 -4.98
CA VAL A 114 4.59 3.28 -3.61
C VAL A 114 5.68 4.33 -3.50
N CYS A 115 5.76 5.01 -2.35
CA CYS A 115 6.74 6.06 -2.12
C CYS A 115 7.41 5.91 -0.77
N ALA A 116 8.63 6.41 -0.67
CA ALA A 116 9.33 6.58 0.58
C ALA A 116 10.18 7.86 0.55
N HIS A 117 10.29 8.54 1.68
CA HIS A 117 11.24 9.63 1.88
C HIS A 117 11.94 9.40 3.22
N VAL A 118 13.25 9.16 3.17
CA VAL A 118 14.05 8.79 4.34
C VAL A 118 15.33 9.62 4.39
N TYR A 119 15.75 10.01 5.59
CA TYR A 119 16.98 10.78 5.79
C TYR A 119 18.22 9.88 5.69
N GLU A 120 19.39 10.47 5.44
CA GLU A 120 20.68 9.79 5.54
C GLU A 120 20.80 9.04 6.88
N GLY A 121 21.25 7.79 6.83
CA GLY A 121 21.37 6.88 7.98
C GLY A 121 20.13 6.06 8.29
N ALA A 122 18.97 6.36 7.68
CA ALA A 122 17.74 5.61 7.88
C ALA A 122 17.60 4.43 6.88
N LEU A 123 16.78 3.44 7.27
CA LEU A 123 16.42 2.31 6.41
C LEU A 123 15.33 2.73 5.42
N LEU A 124 15.57 2.56 4.13
CA LEU A 124 14.53 2.60 3.10
C LEU A 124 13.75 1.27 3.16
N GLU A 125 12.42 1.35 3.16
CA GLU A 125 11.55 0.19 2.98
C GLU A 125 10.47 0.50 1.95
N LEU A 126 10.35 -0.33 0.91
CA LEU A 126 9.28 -0.30 -0.08
C LEU A 126 8.65 -1.68 -0.17
N SER A 127 7.33 -1.73 -0.27
CA SER A 127 6.59 -2.98 -0.43
C SER A 127 5.34 -2.80 -1.29
N CYS A 128 5.07 -3.78 -2.14
CA CYS A 128 3.88 -3.87 -2.97
C CYS A 128 2.86 -4.82 -2.33
N GLN A 129 1.58 -4.44 -2.38
CA GLN A 129 0.49 -5.25 -1.86
C GLN A 129 0.01 -6.29 -2.88
N GLY A 130 -0.72 -7.30 -2.42
CA GLY A 130 -1.45 -8.23 -3.31
C GLY A 130 -0.57 -9.14 -4.19
N GLY A 131 0.67 -9.41 -3.78
CA GLY A 131 1.61 -10.25 -4.56
C GLY A 131 2.17 -9.54 -5.81
N GLN A 132 1.96 -8.24 -5.95
CA GLN A 132 2.60 -7.42 -6.97
C GLN A 132 4.09 -7.26 -6.65
N VAL A 133 4.87 -6.95 -7.68
CA VAL A 133 6.30 -6.63 -7.57
C VAL A 133 6.51 -5.19 -8.02
N ILE A 134 7.56 -4.56 -7.52
CA ILE A 134 7.98 -3.24 -7.97
C ILE A 134 8.38 -3.37 -9.44
N SER A 135 7.58 -2.78 -10.33
CA SER A 135 7.70 -2.89 -11.78
C SER A 135 8.60 -1.80 -12.36
N GLN A 136 8.57 -0.60 -11.77
CA GLN A 136 9.31 0.56 -12.26
C GLN A 136 9.68 1.50 -11.11
N ILE A 137 10.80 2.23 -11.23
CA ILE A 137 11.10 3.40 -10.39
C ILE A 137 10.74 4.65 -11.20
N GLU A 138 9.72 5.39 -10.77
CA GLU A 138 9.27 6.62 -11.43
C GLU A 138 10.15 7.81 -11.05
N PHE A 139 10.56 7.87 -9.79
CA PHE A 139 11.44 8.90 -9.26
C PHE A 139 12.36 8.33 -8.19
N ALA A 140 13.62 8.74 -8.18
CA ALA A 140 14.57 8.42 -7.12
C ALA A 140 15.66 9.50 -7.08
N SER A 141 15.71 10.26 -6.00
CA SER A 141 16.67 11.35 -5.81
C SER A 141 17.22 11.33 -4.39
N PHE A 142 18.54 11.14 -4.29
CA PHE A 142 19.30 11.26 -3.04
C PHE A 142 19.95 12.64 -3.02
N GLY A 143 19.49 13.51 -2.13
CA GLY A 143 19.89 14.91 -2.11
C GLY A 143 18.92 15.71 -1.27
N ASN A 144 18.38 16.78 -1.84
CA ASN A 144 17.35 17.61 -1.20
C ASN A 144 16.04 17.68 -2.01
N PRO A 145 15.39 16.55 -2.27
CA PRO A 145 14.16 16.49 -3.06
C PRO A 145 13.08 17.41 -2.47
N LYS A 146 12.31 18.04 -3.35
CA LYS A 146 11.19 18.91 -2.98
C LYS A 146 9.87 18.16 -3.13
N GLU A 147 8.87 18.65 -2.39
CA GLU A 147 7.49 18.17 -2.43
C GLU A 147 7.22 16.81 -1.77
N LYS A 148 6.13 16.13 -2.18
CA LYS A 148 5.58 14.93 -1.56
C LYS A 148 5.33 13.84 -2.62
N CYS A 149 5.15 12.60 -2.16
CA CYS A 149 4.81 11.44 -2.98
C CYS A 149 3.70 11.76 -4.01
N GLY A 150 3.97 11.48 -5.29
CA GLY A 150 3.12 11.80 -6.44
C GLY A 150 3.51 13.10 -7.16
N SER A 151 4.32 13.95 -6.55
CA SER A 151 4.80 15.21 -7.14
C SER A 151 6.27 15.50 -6.79
N PHE A 152 7.08 14.48 -6.50
CA PHE A 152 8.49 14.71 -6.18
C PHE A 152 9.22 15.46 -7.30
N GLU A 153 9.91 16.52 -6.91
CA GLU A 153 10.77 17.29 -7.79
C GLU A 153 12.21 17.26 -7.31
N GLN A 154 13.14 17.35 -8.26
CA GLN A 154 14.55 17.45 -7.96
C GLN A 154 14.84 18.72 -7.14
N GLY A 155 15.71 18.55 -6.14
CA GLY A 155 16.18 19.64 -5.30
C GLY A 155 17.16 20.58 -5.99
N SER A 156 17.89 21.35 -5.17
CA SER A 156 19.01 22.14 -5.68
C SER A 156 20.22 21.28 -6.04
N TRP A 157 20.27 20.03 -5.57
CA TRP A 157 21.29 19.06 -5.93
C TRP A 157 20.80 17.63 -5.71
N GLU A 158 21.38 16.68 -6.45
CA GLU A 158 21.15 15.24 -6.25
C GLU A 158 22.38 14.41 -6.60
N ALA A 159 22.43 13.16 -6.15
CA ALA A 159 23.40 12.19 -6.59
C ALA A 159 23.06 11.64 -7.99
N ILE A 160 24.06 11.58 -8.86
CA ILE A 160 23.91 11.20 -10.28
C ILE A 160 23.29 9.81 -10.45
N HIS A 161 23.59 8.88 -9.54
CA HIS A 161 23.22 7.47 -9.65
C HIS A 161 22.06 7.05 -8.74
N SER A 162 21.30 8.01 -8.18
CA SER A 162 20.20 7.71 -7.27
C SER A 162 19.20 6.72 -7.82
N ARG A 163 18.79 6.91 -9.07
CA ARG A 163 17.83 6.03 -9.72
C ARG A 163 18.38 4.61 -9.92
N SER A 164 19.58 4.47 -10.47
CA SER A 164 20.17 3.15 -10.74
C SER A 164 20.37 2.32 -9.47
N VAL A 165 20.73 2.95 -8.35
CA VAL A 165 20.90 2.26 -7.05
C VAL A 165 19.57 1.67 -6.58
N VAL A 166 18.50 2.46 -6.65
CA VAL A 166 17.16 2.04 -6.24
C VAL A 166 16.61 0.98 -7.21
N GLU A 167 16.79 1.15 -8.52
CA GLU A 167 16.35 0.20 -9.54
C GLU A 167 16.96 -1.19 -9.32
N ALA A 168 18.28 -1.24 -9.10
CA ALA A 168 18.99 -2.50 -8.84
C ALA A 168 18.53 -3.19 -7.54
N ALA A 169 18.13 -2.41 -6.52
CA ALA A 169 17.69 -2.94 -5.24
C ALA A 169 16.23 -3.43 -5.26
N CYS A 170 15.36 -2.77 -6.04
CA CYS A 170 13.92 -2.86 -5.85
C CYS A 170 13.15 -3.50 -7.03
N ILE A 171 13.58 -3.31 -8.28
CA ILE A 171 12.83 -3.84 -9.44
C ILE A 171 12.74 -5.37 -9.38
N GLY A 172 11.53 -5.89 -9.64
CA GLY A 172 11.24 -7.32 -9.67
C GLY A 172 11.03 -7.97 -8.29
N ARG A 173 11.05 -7.18 -7.20
CA ARG A 173 10.80 -7.67 -5.84
C ARG A 173 9.47 -7.17 -5.30
N SER A 174 8.78 -7.98 -4.50
CA SER A 174 7.56 -7.57 -3.78
C SER A 174 7.86 -6.65 -2.59
N SER A 175 9.09 -6.69 -2.08
CA SER A 175 9.62 -5.75 -1.10
C SER A 175 11.12 -5.56 -1.28
N CYS A 176 11.61 -4.37 -0.97
CA CYS A 176 13.04 -4.05 -0.95
C CYS A 176 13.34 -3.08 0.19
N GLY A 177 14.59 -3.11 0.66
CA GLY A 177 15.06 -2.12 1.61
C GLY A 177 16.57 -2.17 1.77
N PHE A 178 17.15 -1.03 2.10
CA PHE A 178 18.58 -0.86 2.36
C PHE A 178 18.82 0.43 3.15
N VAL A 179 19.93 0.46 3.90
CA VAL A 179 20.31 1.66 4.66
C VAL A 179 20.78 2.74 3.69
N VAL A 180 20.20 3.92 3.80
CA VAL A 180 20.51 5.05 2.93
C VAL A 180 21.76 5.75 3.46
N THR A 181 22.88 5.59 2.77
CA THR A 181 24.15 6.25 3.14
C THR A 181 24.78 6.97 1.94
N LYS A 182 25.65 7.95 2.20
CA LYS A 182 26.38 8.64 1.13
C LYS A 182 27.21 7.69 0.27
N GLU A 183 27.79 6.66 0.87
CA GLU A 183 28.58 5.64 0.20
C GLU A 183 27.72 4.83 -0.77
N ALA A 184 26.48 4.49 -0.40
CA ALA A 184 25.55 3.76 -1.26
C ALA A 184 25.22 4.52 -2.55
N PHE A 185 25.33 5.86 -2.52
CA PHE A 185 25.05 6.75 -3.65
C PHE A 185 26.29 7.39 -4.26
N SER A 186 27.50 6.93 -3.88
CA SER A 186 28.79 7.45 -4.35
C SER A 186 28.96 8.96 -4.18
N VAL A 187 28.43 9.53 -3.08
CA VAL A 187 28.51 10.95 -2.76
C VAL A 187 29.65 11.22 -1.79
N ALA A 188 30.48 12.24 -2.06
CA ALA A 188 31.53 12.68 -1.14
C ALA A 188 30.95 13.32 0.13
N SER A 189 31.58 13.07 1.27
CA SER A 189 31.13 13.46 2.62
C SER A 189 31.13 14.96 2.92
N SER A 190 31.54 15.82 1.98
CA SER A 190 31.68 17.27 2.14
C SER A 190 30.39 18.09 1.97
N ASN A 191 29.27 17.49 1.54
CA ASN A 191 28.00 18.18 1.41
C ASN A 191 27.23 18.21 2.75
N ASN A 192 27.09 19.40 3.35
CA ASN A 192 26.55 19.65 4.70
C ASN A 192 25.06 20.13 4.70
N GLY A 193 24.23 19.62 3.79
CA GLY A 193 22.78 19.89 3.80
C GLY A 193 21.98 18.75 4.45
N PRO A 194 20.68 18.95 4.78
CA PRO A 194 19.77 17.85 5.08
C PRO A 194 19.67 16.97 3.84
N ILE A 195 20.14 15.73 3.96
CA ILE A 195 20.22 14.76 2.88
C ILE A 195 19.19 13.67 3.13
N GLY A 196 18.38 13.39 2.12
CA GLY A 196 17.42 12.30 2.13
C GLY A 196 17.28 11.66 0.76
N LEU A 197 16.81 10.42 0.76
CA LEU A 197 16.39 9.71 -0.42
C LEU A 197 14.86 9.81 -0.53
N ALA A 198 14.37 10.41 -1.62
CA ALA A 198 12.98 10.28 -2.04
C ALA A 198 12.89 9.24 -3.15
N VAL A 199 11.97 8.30 -3.01
CA VAL A 199 11.66 7.28 -4.02
C VAL A 199 10.16 7.26 -4.29
N GLN A 200 9.81 7.16 -5.57
CA GLN A 200 8.48 6.82 -6.08
C GLN A 200 8.64 5.67 -7.06
N ALA A 201 7.89 4.60 -6.83
CA ALA A 201 8.01 3.37 -7.59
C ALA A 201 6.64 2.82 -7.91
N THR A 202 6.52 2.19 -9.06
CA THR A 202 5.29 1.55 -9.50
C THR A 202 5.25 0.10 -9.00
N CYS A 203 4.11 -0.31 -8.47
CA CYS A 203 3.72 -1.70 -8.33
C CYS A 203 2.79 -2.04 -9.51
#